data_AF-A0A1H9UTJ3-F1
#
_entry.id   AF-A0A1H9UTJ3-F1
#
_cell.length_a   1.000
_cell.length_b   1.000
_cell.length_c   1.000
_cell.angle_alpha   90.00
_cell.angle_beta   90.00
_cell.angle_gamma   90.00
#
_symmetry.space_group_name_H-M   'P 1'
#
loop_
_entity.id
_entity.type
_entity.pdbx_description
1 polymer ?
#
loop_
_entity_poly.entity_id
_entity_poly.type
_entity_poly.pdbx_seq_one_letter_code
_entity_poly.pdbx_strand_id
1 'polypeptide(L)'
;MKVIPNLRFGDRRTYRICCDGIEKHCIIAVGSHGNLKIVQDREIFLNGLDVVVKKLQPVAIVVYGAAPEKYFKKYIDAGIRIVQFDSSYATSHMEVV
;
A
#
# COMPACT_ATOMS: atom_id res chain seq x y z
N MET A 1 -9.35 9.06 18.76
CA MET A 1 -9.58 9.55 17.38
C MET A 1 -9.33 8.38 16.44
N LYS A 2 -10.30 7.99 15.59
CA LYS A 2 -10.09 6.92 14.59
C LYS A 2 -9.60 7.56 13.29
N VAL A 3 -8.37 7.25 12.90
CA VAL A 3 -7.77 7.70 11.63
C VAL A 3 -7.20 6.51 10.87
N ILE A 4 -7.08 6.64 9.55
CA ILE A 4 -6.40 5.68 8.69
C ILE A 4 -5.09 6.36 8.23
N PRO A 5 -3.93 5.99 8.77
CA PRO A 5 -2.66 6.59 8.36
C PRO A 5 -2.33 6.23 6.91
N ASN A 6 -1.95 7.26 6.13
CA ASN A 6 -1.41 7.07 4.79
C ASN A 6 0.11 6.90 4.87
N LEU A 7 0.59 5.72 4.50
CA LEU A 7 2.00 5.36 4.57
C LEU A 7 2.72 5.67 3.26
N ARG A 8 3.85 6.36 3.40
CA ARG A 8 4.75 6.72 2.30
C ARG A 8 6.17 6.30 2.67
N PHE A 9 6.87 5.72 1.72
CA PHE A 9 8.26 5.32 1.83
C PHE A 9 8.89 5.36 0.43
N GLY A 10 10.17 5.75 0.36
CA GLY A 10 10.89 5.95 -0.89
C GLY A 10 12.23 5.24 -0.98
N ASP A 11 12.78 4.78 0.15
CA ASP A 11 13.96 3.92 0.19
C ASP A 11 14.04 3.12 1.51
N ARG A 12 15.02 2.21 1.62
CA ARG A 12 15.20 1.34 2.78
C ARG A 12 15.34 2.05 4.12
N ARG A 13 15.85 3.28 4.14
CA ARG A 13 15.99 4.10 5.36
C ARG A 13 14.62 4.55 5.87
N THR A 14 13.66 4.71 4.96
CA THR A 14 12.31 5.20 5.26
C THR A 14 11.33 4.12 5.74
N TYR A 15 11.61 2.82 5.52
CA TYR A 15 10.66 1.74 5.80
C TYR A 15 10.29 1.59 7.28
N ARG A 16 11.24 1.86 8.19
CA ARG A 16 10.99 1.72 9.63
C ARG A 16 10.29 2.96 10.18
N ILE A 17 10.75 4.14 9.78
CA ILE A 17 10.30 5.43 10.31
C ILE A 17 8.87 5.76 9.88
N CYS A 18 8.41 5.28 8.71
CA CYS A 18 7.04 5.50 8.27
C CYS A 18 5.99 4.82 9.18
N CYS A 19 6.41 3.87 10.01
CA CYS A 19 5.55 3.16 10.96
C CYS A 19 5.57 3.75 12.38
N ASP A 20 6.42 4.73 12.66
CA ASP A 20 6.60 5.22 14.03
C ASP A 20 5.36 6.02 14.48
N GLY A 21 4.89 5.73 15.70
CA GLY A 21 3.67 6.33 16.25
C GLY A 21 2.35 5.72 15.75
N ILE A 22 2.40 4.70 14.89
CA ILE A 22 1.22 4.00 14.39
C ILE A 22 0.97 2.74 15.20
N GLU A 23 -0.28 2.57 15.64
CA GLU A 23 -0.70 1.40 16.39
C GLU A 23 -0.72 0.12 15.53
N LYS A 24 -0.52 -1.03 16.16
CA LYS A 24 -0.67 -2.32 15.48
C LYS A 24 -2.15 -2.62 15.22
N HIS A 25 -2.41 -3.51 14.27
CA HIS A 25 -3.76 -3.99 13.94
C HIS A 25 -4.71 -2.88 13.48
N CYS A 26 -4.16 -1.74 13.03
CA CYS A 26 -4.92 -0.67 12.42
C CYS A 26 -5.26 -0.98 10.96
N ILE A 27 -6.05 -0.09 10.37
CA ILE A 27 -6.24 -0.01 8.93
C ILE A 27 -5.22 0.99 8.40
N ILE A 28 -4.46 0.63 7.37
CA ILE A 28 -3.47 1.53 6.74
C ILE A 28 -3.87 1.85 5.30
N ALA A 29 -3.39 2.98 4.78
CA ALA A 29 -3.54 3.32 3.37
C ALA A 29 -2.17 3.44 2.68
N VAL A 30 -2.08 2.99 1.42
CA VAL A 30 -0.88 3.10 0.58
C VAL A 30 -1.25 3.51 -0.84
N GLY A 31 -0.32 4.18 -1.53
CA GLY A 31 -0.48 4.53 -2.95
C GLY A 31 0.41 3.65 -3.82
N SER A 32 -0.18 2.90 -4.75
CA SER A 32 0.56 2.06 -5.70
C SER A 32 0.75 2.74 -7.06
N HIS A 33 0.04 3.84 -7.31
CA HIS A 33 0.17 4.62 -8.54
C HIS A 33 1.62 5.13 -8.68
N GLY A 34 2.18 5.03 -9.90
CA GLY A 34 3.57 5.38 -10.20
C GLY A 34 4.59 4.32 -9.77
N ASN A 35 4.39 3.68 -8.61
CA ASN A 35 5.36 2.76 -8.03
C ASN A 35 5.44 1.39 -8.73
N LEU A 36 4.37 0.93 -9.38
CA LEU A 36 4.35 -0.42 -9.95
C LEU A 36 4.90 -0.51 -11.38
N LYS A 37 5.15 0.61 -12.06
CA LYS A 37 5.56 0.60 -13.49
C LYS A 37 7.06 0.31 -13.66
N ILE A 38 7.91 1.04 -12.96
CA ILE A 38 9.37 0.92 -13.02
C ILE A 38 9.82 -0.20 -12.07
N VAL A 39 10.78 -1.02 -12.50
CA VAL A 39 11.23 -2.21 -11.74
C VAL A 39 11.80 -1.81 -10.39
N GLN A 40 12.67 -0.80 -10.36
CA GLN A 40 13.32 -0.29 -9.15
C GLN A 40 12.30 0.27 -8.16
N ASP A 41 11.38 1.13 -8.62
CA ASP A 41 10.32 1.69 -7.78
C ASP A 41 9.39 0.62 -7.24
N ARG A 42 9.11 -0.41 -8.05
CA ARG A 42 8.28 -1.55 -7.66
C ARG A 42 8.95 -2.34 -6.55
N GLU A 43 10.25 -2.63 -6.67
CA GLU A 43 11.00 -3.34 -5.63
C GLU A 43 11.03 -2.53 -4.34
N ILE A 44 11.28 -1.22 -4.41
CA ILE A 44 11.22 -0.33 -3.25
C ILE A 44 9.84 -0.38 -2.59
N PHE A 45 8.78 -0.30 -3.40
CA PHE A 45 7.41 -0.31 -2.91
C PHE A 45 7.05 -1.63 -2.23
N LEU A 46 7.33 -2.77 -2.87
CA LEU A 46 6.98 -4.08 -2.33
C LEU A 46 7.78 -4.39 -1.06
N ASN A 47 9.08 -4.07 -1.05
CA ASN A 47 9.94 -4.26 0.12
C ASN A 47 9.50 -3.36 1.29
N GLY A 48 9.14 -2.11 1.01
CA GLY A 48 8.62 -1.20 2.02
C GLY A 48 7.30 -1.68 2.61
N LEU A 49 6.37 -2.14 1.75
CA LEU A 49 5.09 -2.68 2.18
C LEU A 49 5.25 -3.94 3.05
N ASP A 50 6.22 -4.80 2.74
CA ASP A 50 6.53 -5.97 3.57
C ASP A 50 7.00 -5.60 4.98
N VAL A 51 7.86 -4.59 5.09
CA VAL A 51 8.32 -4.09 6.40
C VAL A 51 7.15 -3.49 7.19
N VAL A 52 6.31 -2.72 6.53
CA VAL A 52 5.10 -2.13 7.12
C VAL A 52 4.17 -3.22 7.65
N VAL A 53 3.83 -4.21 6.83
CA VAL A 53 2.93 -5.31 7.21
C VAL A 53 3.50 -6.09 8.39
N LYS A 54 4.81 -6.38 8.38
CA LYS A 54 5.47 -7.07 9.49
C LYS A 54 5.42 -6.28 10.81
N LYS A 55 5.58 -4.95 10.74
CA LYS A 55 5.65 -4.08 11.93
C LYS A 55 4.27 -3.75 12.49
N LEU A 56 3.32 -3.40 11.63
CA LEU A 56 1.99 -2.93 12.01
C LEU A 56 0.94 -4.04 12.08
N GLN A 57 1.13 -5.17 11.39
CA GLN A 57 0.16 -6.28 11.35
C GLN A 57 -1.28 -5.78 11.06
N PRO A 58 -1.48 -5.02 9.97
CA PRO A 58 -2.74 -4.34 9.71
C PRO A 58 -3.87 -5.33 9.45
N VAL A 59 -5.08 -5.00 9.89
CA VAL A 59 -6.28 -5.81 9.59
C VAL A 59 -6.80 -5.55 8.18
N ALA A 60 -6.50 -4.38 7.61
CA ALA A 60 -6.81 -4.04 6.23
C ALA A 60 -5.81 -3.05 5.64
N ILE A 61 -5.60 -3.15 4.34
CA ILE A 61 -4.79 -2.22 3.54
C ILE A 61 -5.70 -1.59 2.48
N VAL A 62 -5.83 -0.28 2.56
CA VAL A 62 -6.47 0.53 1.53
C VAL A 62 -5.43 0.90 0.48
N VAL A 63 -5.68 0.55 -0.78
CA VAL A 63 -4.76 0.81 -1.89
C VAL A 63 -5.37 1.85 -2.82
N TYR A 64 -4.70 3.00 -2.95
CA TYR A 64 -5.01 4.00 -3.96
C TYR A 64 -4.16 3.74 -5.21
N GLY A 65 -4.81 3.28 -6.27
CA GLY A 65 -4.18 2.81 -7.51
C GLY A 65 -4.29 1.30 -7.71
N ALA A 66 -3.53 0.75 -8.64
CA ALA A 66 -3.60 -0.68 -8.98
C ALA A 66 -3.18 -1.58 -7.81
N ALA A 67 -3.94 -2.63 -7.53
CA ALA A 67 -3.56 -3.68 -6.57
C ALA A 67 -3.48 -5.06 -7.27
N PRO A 68 -2.49 -5.30 -8.16
CA PRO A 68 -2.42 -6.56 -8.89
C PRO A 68 -2.27 -7.75 -7.95
N GLU A 69 -3.08 -8.79 -8.14
CA GLU A 69 -3.09 -9.97 -7.26
C GLU A 69 -1.69 -10.57 -7.08
N LYS A 70 -0.87 -10.66 -8.15
CA LYS A 70 0.51 -11.17 -8.08
C LYS A 70 1.40 -10.52 -7.01
N TYR A 71 1.09 -9.30 -6.57
CA TYR A 71 1.85 -8.60 -5.52
C TYR A 71 1.15 -8.60 -4.17
N PHE A 72 -0.19 -8.61 -4.16
CA PHE A 72 -0.98 -8.46 -2.94
C PHE A 72 -1.52 -9.79 -2.38
N LYS A 73 -1.51 -10.87 -3.17
CA LYS A 73 -2.05 -12.18 -2.77
C LYS A 73 -1.45 -12.69 -1.46
N LYS A 74 -0.16 -12.52 -1.25
CA LYS A 74 0.51 -12.92 0.01
C LYS A 74 -0.08 -12.26 1.25
N TYR A 75 -0.62 -11.04 1.15
CA TYR A 75 -1.27 -10.36 2.26
C TYR A 75 -2.71 -10.85 2.45
N ILE A 76 -3.42 -11.12 1.36
CA ILE A 76 -4.76 -11.73 1.37
C ILE A 76 -4.70 -13.11 2.03
N ASP A 77 -3.74 -13.93 1.63
CA ASP A 77 -3.50 -15.26 2.19
C ASP A 77 -3.11 -15.20 3.68
N ALA A 78 -2.51 -14.09 4.12
CA ALA A 78 -2.22 -13.82 5.53
C ALA A 78 -3.42 -13.26 6.32
N GLY A 79 -4.60 -13.19 5.72
CA GLY A 79 -5.84 -12.72 6.36
C GLY A 79 -6.02 -11.21 6.34
N ILE A 80 -5.20 -10.46 5.60
CA ILE A 80 -5.30 -9.00 5.50
C ILE A 80 -6.31 -8.65 4.40
N ARG A 81 -7.33 -7.85 4.74
CA ARG A 81 -8.28 -7.37 3.74
C ARG A 81 -7.65 -6.30 2.85
N ILE A 82 -7.67 -6.49 1.53
CA ILE A 82 -7.25 -5.46 0.57
C ILE A 82 -8.49 -4.74 0.05
N VAL A 83 -8.51 -3.41 0.17
CA VAL A 83 -9.58 -2.55 -0.36
C VAL A 83 -8.97 -1.60 -1.38
N GLN A 84 -9.25 -1.82 -2.65
CA GLN A 84 -8.68 -1.00 -3.73
C GLN A 84 -9.66 0.09 -4.16
N PHE A 85 -9.10 1.28 -4.37
CA PHE A 85 -9.76 2.41 -5.01
C PHE A 85 -8.95 2.83 -6.22
N ASP A 86 -9.65 3.15 -7.30
CA ASP A 86 -9.01 3.70 -8.48
C ASP A 86 -8.39 5.05 -8.16
N SER A 87 -7.17 5.27 -8.66
CA SER A 87 -6.60 6.61 -8.64
C SER A 87 -7.39 7.51 -9.58
N SER A 88 -7.56 8.79 -9.27
CA SER A 88 -8.21 9.77 -10.15
C SER A 88 -7.67 9.77 -11.59
N TYR A 89 -6.39 9.45 -11.78
CA TYR A 89 -5.78 9.27 -13.12
C TYR A 89 -6.24 8.02 -13.87
N ALA A 90 -6.64 6.95 -13.16
CA ALA A 90 -7.17 5.73 -13.77
C ALA A 90 -8.60 5.96 -14.28
N THR A 91 -9.40 6.74 -13.55
CA THR A 91 -10.76 7.10 -13.95
C THR A 91 -10.79 8.09 -15.12
N SER A 92 -9.78 8.97 -15.28
CA SER A 92 -9.73 9.92 -16.42
C SER A 92 -9.55 9.27 -17.80
N HIS A 93 -9.15 8.00 -17.88
CA HIS A 93 -9.09 7.27 -19.16
C HIS A 93 -10.36 6.45 -19.43
N MET A 94 -11.38 6.51 -18.56
CA MET A 94 -12.68 5.84 -18.75
C MET A 94 -13.83 6.79 -19.14
N GLU A 95 -13.60 8.11 -19.21
CA GLU A 95 -14.63 9.07 -19.66
C GLU A 95 -14.61 9.35 -21.19
N VAL A 96 -14.23 8.36 -22.00
CA VAL A 96 -14.43 8.42 -23.45
C VAL A 96 -14.85 7.06 -24.02
N VAL A 97 -16.05 6.58 -23.68
CA VAL A 97 -16.87 5.69 -24.53
C VAL A 97 -18.34 5.97 -24.27
#